data_AF-A0A920MRR8-F1
#
_entry.id   AF-A0A920MRR8-F1
#
_cell.length_a   1.000
_cell.length_b   1.000
_cell.length_c   1.000
_cell.angle_alpha   90.00
_cell.angle_beta   90.00
_cell.angle_gamma   90.00
#
_symmetry.space_group_name_H-M   'P 1'
#
loop_
_entity.id
_entity.type
_entity.pdbx_description
1 polymer ?
#
loop_
_entity_poly.entity_id
_entity_poly.type
_entity_poly.pdbx_seq_one_letter_code
_entity_poly.pdbx_strand_id
1 'polypeptide(L)' 'MIFHFCKTTLIEKTRHYIEHKGHTWEVDEFHGKNNGLIVAEIELESEDEKFEIPDWVGEEVTQDDRYYNMNLAIHPFTSW' A
#
# COMPACT_ATOMS: atom_id res chain seq x y z
N MET A 1 -22.51 1.62 -16.94
CA MET A 1 -21.56 0.49 -16.93
C MET A 1 -20.16 1.08 -17.12
N ILE A 2 -19.42 1.30 -16.02
CA ILE A 2 -18.19 2.15 -15.97
C ILE A 2 -16.90 1.37 -16.34
N PHE A 3 -16.98 0.04 -16.51
CA PHE A 3 -15.84 -0.83 -16.78
C PHE A 3 -15.06 -0.54 -18.08
N HIS A 4 -15.55 0.31 -18.98
CA HIS A 4 -14.94 0.52 -20.29
C HIS A 4 -13.81 1.58 -20.31
N PHE A 5 -13.54 2.27 -19.19
CA PHE A 5 -12.51 3.33 -19.14
C PHE A 5 -11.28 3.01 -18.26
N CYS A 6 -11.28 1.90 -17.52
CA CYS A 6 -10.07 1.46 -16.81
C CYS A 6 -9.23 0.60 -17.77
N LYS A 7 -8.27 1.23 -18.47
CA LYS A 7 -7.21 0.52 -19.22
C LYS A 7 -6.11 -0.06 -18.32
N THR A 8 -6.24 0.07 -17.01
CA THR A 8 -5.29 -0.39 -16.00
C THR A 8 -5.70 -1.75 -15.43
N THR A 9 -4.72 -2.53 -14.99
CA THR A 9 -4.97 -3.81 -14.31
C THR A 9 -5.78 -3.56 -13.04
N LEU A 10 -6.77 -4.42 -12.78
CA LEU A 10 -7.49 -4.42 -11.50
C LEU A 10 -6.50 -4.66 -10.36
N ILE A 11 -6.51 -3.76 -9.37
CA ILE A 11 -5.83 -4.00 -8.09
C ILE A 11 -6.81 -4.71 -7.18
N GLU A 12 -6.40 -5.85 -6.67
CA GLU A 12 -7.13 -6.65 -5.68
C GLU A 12 -6.32 -6.62 -4.39
N LYS A 13 -6.92 -6.22 -3.27
CA LYS A 13 -6.26 -6.17 -1.97
C LYS A 13 -7.24 -6.31 -0.81
N THR A 14 -6.79 -6.85 0.31
CA THR A 14 -7.47 -6.78 1.61
C THR A 14 -6.76 -5.71 2.44
N ARG A 15 -7.52 -4.72 2.92
CA ARG A 15 -6.97 -3.69 3.81
C ARG A 15 -7.27 -4.04 5.26
N HIS A 16 -6.23 -4.05 6.07
CA HIS A 16 -6.29 -4.24 7.51
C HIS A 16 -5.96 -2.92 8.21
N TYR A 17 -6.62 -2.67 9.34
CA TYR A 17 -6.38 -1.51 10.18
C TYR A 17 -5.74 -1.97 11.48
N ILE A 18 -4.55 -1.48 11.78
CA ILE A 18 -3.79 -1.85 12.98
C ILE A 18 -3.50 -0.60 13.79
N GLU A 19 -4.04 -0.55 15.00
CA GLU A 19 -3.72 0.51 15.96
C GLU A 19 -2.36 0.25 16.60
N HIS A 20 -1.45 1.22 16.49
CA HIS A 20 -0.14 1.18 17.13
C HIS A 20 0.22 2.54 17.70
N LYS A 21 0.39 2.60 19.03
CA LYS A 21 0.87 3.80 19.76
C LYS A 21 0.14 5.09 19.36
N GLY A 22 -1.19 5.00 19.23
CA GLY A 22 -2.06 6.14 18.93
C GLY A 22 -2.18 6.49 17.45
N HIS A 23 -1.56 5.71 16.56
CA HIS A 23 -1.69 5.87 15.11
C HIS A 23 -2.33 4.63 14.48
N THR A 24 -3.16 4.85 13.47
CA THR A 24 -3.75 3.79 12.67
C THR A 24 -2.84 3.50 11.48
N TRP A 25 -2.40 2.26 11.35
CA TRP A 25 -1.69 1.75 10.18
C TRP A 25 -2.67 1.03 9.26
N GLU A 26 -2.68 1.41 7.98
CA GLU A 26 -3.36 0.70 6.92
C GLU A 26 -2.41 -0.32 6.30
N VAL A 27 -2.66 -1.61 6.53
CA VAL A 27 -1.85 -2.70 5.98
C VAL A 27 -2.62 -3.35 4.84
N ASP A 28 -2.14 -3.15 3.61
CA ASP A 28 -2.68 -3.72 2.40
C ASP A 28 -2.00 -5.05 2.05
N GLU A 29 -2.76 -6.13 2.11
CA GLU A 29 -2.38 -7.42 1.54
C GLU A 29 -2.88 -7.49 0.10
N PHE A 30 -1.96 -7.46 -0.87
CA PHE A 30 -2.30 -7.47 -2.28
C PHE A 30 -2.50 -8.90 -2.80
N HIS A 31 -3.45 -9.03 -3.73
CA HIS A 31 -3.85 -10.29 -4.37
C HIS A 31 -3.69 -10.23 -5.89
N GLY A 32 -4.03 -11.32 -6.57
CA GLY A 32 -4.03 -11.39 -8.03
C GLY A 32 -2.62 -11.19 -8.61
N LYS A 33 -2.46 -10.22 -9.52
CA LYS A 33 -1.13 -9.92 -10.12
C LYS A 33 -0.16 -9.23 -9.17
N ASN A 34 -0.63 -8.78 -8.01
CA ASN A 34 0.20 -8.19 -6.97
C ASN A 34 0.37 -9.14 -5.76
N ASN A 35 0.00 -10.42 -5.91
CA ASN A 35 0.04 -11.40 -4.83
C ASN A 35 1.44 -11.55 -4.22
N GLY A 36 1.50 -11.52 -2.88
CA GLY A 36 2.74 -11.63 -2.10
C GLY A 36 3.34 -10.28 -1.70
N LEU A 37 2.77 -9.18 -2.18
CA LEU A 37 3.11 -7.84 -1.71
C LEU A 37 2.22 -7.47 -0.52
N ILE A 38 2.86 -6.97 0.54
CA ILE A 38 2.19 -6.36 1.69
C ILE A 38 2.80 -4.96 1.85
N VAL A 39 1.95 -3.93 1.91
CA VAL A 39 2.37 -2.54 2.12
C VAL A 39 1.68 -1.98 3.35
N ALA A 40 2.40 -1.25 4.17
CA ALA A 40 1.87 -0.57 5.34
C ALA A 40 1.96 0.94 5.12
N GLU A 41 0.82 1.62 5.19
CA GLU A 41 0.69 3.06 5.07
C GLU A 41 0.23 3.62 6.43
N ILE A 42 0.74 4.78 6.81
CA ILE A 42 0.31 5.54 8.00
C ILE A 42 -0.04 6.94 7.54
N GLU A 43 -1.21 7.43 7.97
CA GLU A 43 -1.58 8.83 7.80
C GLU A 43 -1.15 9.62 9.04
N LEU A 44 -0.47 10.73 8.81
CA LEU A 44 -0.05 11.69 9.83
C LEU A 44 -0.78 13.01 9.59
N GLU A 45 -1.09 13.74 10.65
CA GLU A 45 -1.67 15.09 10.60
C GLU A 45 -0.65 16.12 10.06
N SER A 46 0.65 15.85 10.20
CA SER A 46 1.72 16.70 9.66
C SER A 46 3.02 15.93 9.39
N GLU A 47 3.88 16.45 8.51
CA GLU A 47 5.18 15.84 8.19
C GLU A 47 6.14 15.77 9.39
N ASP A 48 6.00 16.67 10.36
CA ASP A 48 6.82 16.73 11.58
C ASP A 48 6.26 15.87 12.72
N GLU A 49 5.11 15.22 12.51
CA GLU A 49 4.50 14.38 13.52
C GLU A 49 5.39 13.18 13.84
N LYS A 50 5.57 12.93 15.14
CA LYS A 50 6.36 11.81 15.62
C LYS A 50 5.46 10.60 15.83
N PHE A 51 5.83 9.50 15.19
CA PHE A 51 5.17 8.21 15.35
C PHE A 51 6.20 7.13 15.71
N GLU A 52 5.72 6.01 16.24
CA GLU A 52 6.54 4.83 16.49
C GLU A 52 6.36 3.82 15.35
N ILE A 53 7.47 3.26 14.86
CA ILE A 53 7.46 2.23 13.83
C ILE A 53 7.29 0.86 14.51
N PRO A 54 6.22 0.12 14.21
CA PRO A 54 6.03 -1.23 14.73
C PRO A 54 7.11 -2.20 14.25
N ASP A 55 7.46 -3.21 15.06
CA ASP A 55 8.49 -4.23 14.73
C ASP A 55 8.20 -5.06 13.47
N TRP A 56 6.95 -5.08 13.01
CA TRP A 56 6.53 -5.80 11.81
C TRP A 56 6.65 -4.97 10.53
N VAL A 57 6.86 -3.65 10.64
CA VAL A 57 7.11 -2.79 9.48
C VAL A 57 8.54 -3.04 8.98
N GLY A 58 8.64 -3.27 7.68
CA GLY A 58 9.91 -3.58 7.00
C GLY A 58 10.60 -2.34 6.46
N GLU A 59 11.01 -2.43 5.20
CA GLU A 59 11.70 -1.36 4.47
C GLU A 59 10.78 -0.14 4.26
N GLU A 60 11.33 1.06 4.45
CA GLU A 60 10.64 2.31 4.12
C GLU A 60 10.64 2.52 2.60
N VAL A 61 9.44 2.53 2.02
CA VAL A 61 9.23 2.64 0.56
C VAL A 61 8.45 3.89 0.16
N THR A 62 8.32 4.88 1.05
CA THR A 62 7.52 6.10 0.85
C THR A 62 7.88 6.87 -0.41
N GLN A 63 9.17 6.89 -0.78
CA GLN A 63 9.68 7.59 -1.97
C GLN A 63 9.88 6.67 -3.18
N ASP A 64 9.51 5.40 -3.07
CA ASP A 64 9.63 4.44 -4.17
C ASP A 64 8.32 4.35 -4.93
N ASP A 65 8.26 5.10 -6.03
CA ASP A 65 7.10 5.18 -6.90
C ASP A 65 6.59 3.80 -7.37
N ARG A 66 7.43 2.75 -7.41
CA ARG A 66 6.99 1.40 -7.82
C ARG A 66 5.83 0.88 -6.96
N TYR A 67 5.80 1.24 -5.68
CA TYR A 67 4.79 0.81 -4.72
C TYR A 67 3.48 1.60 -4.81
N TYR A 68 3.42 2.69 -5.57
CA TYR A 68 2.18 3.44 -5.75
C TYR A 68 1.12 2.58 -6.46
N ASN A 69 -0.13 2.65 -6.01
CA ASN A 69 -1.25 1.91 -6.61
C ASN A 69 -1.33 2.10 -8.14
N MET A 70 -1.12 3.32 -8.64
CA MET A 70 -1.10 3.58 -10.08
C MET A 70 -0.03 2.76 -10.81
N ASN A 71 1.18 2.68 -10.25
CA ASN A 71 2.28 1.93 -10.84
C ASN A 71 2.10 0.43 -10.68
N LEU A 72 1.57 -0.06 -9.55
CA LEU A 72 1.16 -1.46 -9.36
C LEU A 72 0.06 -1.90 -10.35
N ALA A 73 -0.79 -0.99 -10.80
CA ALA A 73 -1.81 -1.28 -11.82
C ALA A 73 -1.23 -1.36 -13.25
N ILE A 74 -0.11 -0.67 -13.50
CA ILE A 74 0.57 -0.64 -14.80
C ILE A 74 1.61 -1.76 -14.89
N HIS A 75 2.41 -1.93 -13.85
CA HIS A 75 3.51 -2.88 -13.70
C HIS A 75 3.37 -3.63 -12.37
N PRO A 76 2.62 -4.75 -12.37
CA PRO A 76 2.31 -5.49 -11.15
C PRO A 76 3.55 -6.07 -10.48
N PHE A 77 3.49 -6.24 -9.15
CA PHE A 77 4.56 -6.77 -8.29
C PHE A 77 5.18 -8.06 -8.82
N THR A 78 4.36 -8.98 -9.31
CA THR A 78 4.82 -10.26 -9.87
C THR A 78 5.64 -10.13 -11.16
N SER A 79 5.70 -8.93 -11.75
CA SER A 79 6.43 -8.61 -12.98
C SER A 79 7.58 -7.61 -12.77
N TRP A 80 7.88 -7.25 -11.51
CA TRP A 80 8.97 -6.32 -11.16
C TRP A 80 10.37 -6.84 -11.50
#